data_AF-A0A2K1JI80-F1
#
_entry.id   AF-A0A2K1JI80-F1
#
_cell.length_a   1.000
_cell.length_b   1.000
_cell.length_c   1.000
_cell.angle_alpha   90.00
_cell.angle_beta   90.00
_cell.angle_gamma   90.00
#
_symmetry.space_group_name_H-M   'P 1'
#
loop_
_entity.id
_entity.type
_entity.pdbx_description
1 polymer ?
#
loop_
_entity_poly.entity_id
_entity_poly.type
_entity_poly.pdbx_seq_one_letter_code
_entity_poly.pdbx_strand_id
1 'polypeptide(L)'
;MKKVENDKVELKKVGNDKIGLEKVENDKIEIKKVKNDKVEMKKVGNDKIRLKKVENDKVGIKKVGNDKVEIKKARNNKIGMKKTENDKVGIEKAGKNKVEMKKVGMKKVENDKVEIKKARNNKIGMKKTENDKVGMKKARKNKVEMKKT
;
A
#
# COMPACT_ATOMS: atom_id res chain seq x y z
N MET A 1 12.50 4.74 -19.92
CA MET A 1 11.77 4.03 -18.84
C MET A 1 11.96 2.53 -19.05
N LYS A 2 12.74 1.86 -18.19
CA LYS A 2 13.02 0.42 -18.26
C LYS A 2 11.83 -0.38 -17.76
N LYS A 3 11.35 -1.35 -18.55
CA LYS A 3 10.61 -2.50 -18.03
C LYS A 3 11.61 -3.27 -17.16
N VAL A 4 11.22 -3.66 -15.95
CA VAL A 4 12.05 -4.47 -15.07
C VAL A 4 11.35 -5.79 -14.88
N GLU A 5 11.97 -6.84 -15.37
CA GLU A 5 11.61 -8.25 -15.18
C GLU A 5 12.76 -8.91 -14.44
N ASN A 6 12.47 -9.43 -13.26
CA ASN A 6 13.39 -10.14 -12.36
C ASN A 6 12.56 -10.89 -11.32
N ASP A 7 12.97 -12.05 -10.84
CA ASP A 7 12.24 -12.77 -9.78
C ASP A 7 12.03 -11.90 -8.52
N LYS A 8 13.02 -11.04 -8.21
CA LYS A 8 12.98 -10.17 -7.05
C LYS A 8 13.57 -8.79 -7.32
N VAL A 9 12.85 -7.76 -6.90
CA VAL A 9 13.38 -6.39 -6.76
C VAL A 9 13.47 -6.03 -5.29
N GLU A 10 14.68 -5.69 -4.84
CA GLU A 10 14.92 -5.27 -3.46
C GLU A 10 15.64 -3.92 -3.39
N LEU A 11 15.03 -2.95 -2.71
CA LEU A 11 15.64 -1.65 -2.41
C LEU A 11 15.88 -1.55 -0.90
N LYS A 12 17.14 -1.38 -0.48
CA LYS A 12 17.56 -1.32 0.92
C LYS A 12 18.31 -0.03 1.19
N LYS A 13 17.99 0.63 2.33
CA LYS A 13 18.73 1.78 2.87
C LYS A 13 18.88 2.93 1.85
N VAL A 14 17.76 3.34 1.25
CA VAL A 14 17.77 4.42 0.25
C VAL A 14 17.35 5.74 0.91
N GLY A 15 18.09 6.81 0.63
CA GLY A 15 17.74 8.18 1.00
C GLY A 15 17.91 9.10 -0.20
N ASN A 16 16.82 9.33 -0.94
CA ASN A 16 16.74 10.17 -2.15
C ASN A 16 15.45 10.99 -2.10
N ASP A 17 15.27 11.97 -2.99
CA ASP A 17 14.00 12.71 -3.02
C ASP A 17 12.81 11.81 -3.46
N LYS A 18 13.04 10.95 -4.47
CA LYS A 18 11.98 10.14 -5.08
C LYS A 18 12.47 8.73 -5.41
N ILE A 19 11.64 7.74 -5.10
CA ILE A 19 11.75 6.37 -5.60
C ILE A 19 10.51 6.05 -6.42
N GLY A 20 10.71 5.56 -7.64
CA GLY A 20 9.64 5.17 -8.55
C GLY A 20 9.90 3.80 -9.15
N LEU A 21 8.89 2.93 -9.13
CA LEU A 21 8.85 1.71 -9.92
C LEU A 21 7.68 1.80 -10.91
N GLU A 22 7.96 1.64 -12.20
CA GLU A 22 6.97 1.71 -13.27
C GLU A 22 7.11 0.51 -14.22
N LYS A 23 5.98 -0.13 -14.55
CA LYS A 23 5.93 -1.31 -15.46
C LYS A 23 6.85 -2.45 -14.98
N VAL A 24 6.53 -3.00 -13.81
CA VAL A 24 7.29 -4.08 -13.18
C VAL A 24 6.43 -5.34 -13.10
N GLU A 25 7.00 -6.48 -13.51
CA GLU A 25 6.37 -7.81 -13.47
C GLU A 25 7.36 -8.80 -12.86
N ASN A 26 7.21 -9.09 -11.56
CA ASN A 26 8.16 -9.89 -10.76
C ASN A 26 7.43 -10.67 -9.67
N ASP A 27 8.02 -11.73 -9.11
CA ASP A 27 7.38 -12.42 -7.96
C ASP A 27 7.32 -11.53 -6.72
N LYS A 28 8.42 -10.82 -6.42
CA LYS A 28 8.57 -10.09 -5.15
C LYS A 28 9.19 -8.70 -5.32
N ILE A 29 8.55 -7.70 -4.73
CA ILE A 29 9.14 -6.37 -4.49
C ILE A 29 9.24 -6.11 -3.00
N GLU A 30 10.44 -5.79 -2.53
CA GLU A 30 10.69 -5.42 -1.14
C GLU A 30 11.46 -4.10 -1.03
N ILE A 31 10.88 -3.12 -0.34
CA ILE A 31 11.51 -1.83 -0.06
C ILE A 31 11.69 -1.68 1.45
N LYS A 32 12.93 -1.50 1.90
CA LYS A 32 13.33 -1.49 3.31
C LYS A 32 14.12 -0.23 3.67
N LYS A 33 13.78 0.36 4.82
CA LYS A 33 14.55 1.46 5.46
C LYS A 33 14.75 2.63 4.47
N VAL A 34 13.65 3.23 4.05
CA VAL A 34 13.66 4.35 3.10
C VAL A 34 13.24 5.63 3.79
N LYS A 35 13.94 6.73 3.48
CA LYS A 35 13.63 8.08 3.95
C LYS A 35 13.69 9.07 2.78
N ASN A 36 12.53 9.32 2.17
CA ASN A 36 12.40 10.06 0.90
C ASN A 36 11.12 10.92 0.89
N ASP A 37 11.02 11.94 0.04
CA ASP A 37 9.77 12.69 -0.09
C ASP A 37 8.65 11.84 -0.70
N LYS A 38 8.98 11.03 -1.71
CA LYS A 38 7.97 10.26 -2.45
C LYS A 38 8.44 8.84 -2.80
N VAL A 39 7.57 7.86 -2.53
CA VAL A 39 7.64 6.52 -3.11
C VAL A 39 6.39 6.29 -3.96
N GLU A 40 6.56 5.93 -5.23
CA GLU A 40 5.47 5.64 -6.15
C GLU A 40 5.68 4.29 -6.87
N MET A 41 4.62 3.48 -6.91
CA MET A 41 4.56 2.24 -7.71
C MET A 41 3.40 2.33 -8.69
N LYS A 42 3.67 2.07 -9.97
CA LYS A 42 2.71 2.24 -11.05
C LYS A 42 2.76 1.10 -12.06
N LYS A 43 1.62 0.48 -12.37
CA LYS A 43 1.52 -0.66 -13.31
C LYS A 43 2.45 -1.79 -12.85
N VAL A 44 2.14 -2.39 -11.71
CA VAL A 44 2.94 -3.45 -11.10
C VAL A 44 2.08 -4.71 -11.00
N GLY A 45 2.59 -5.86 -11.44
CA GLY A 45 1.93 -7.16 -11.35
C GLY A 45 2.86 -8.19 -10.71
N ASN A 46 2.57 -8.59 -9.47
CA ASN A 46 3.50 -9.37 -8.64
C ASN A 46 2.76 -10.23 -7.61
N ASP A 47 3.35 -11.32 -7.12
CA ASP A 47 2.76 -12.05 -5.98
C ASP A 47 2.76 -11.19 -4.71
N LYS A 48 3.90 -10.54 -4.41
CA LYS A 48 4.12 -9.88 -3.10
C LYS A 48 4.81 -8.52 -3.24
N ILE A 49 4.16 -7.48 -2.71
CA ILE A 49 4.77 -6.18 -2.42
C ILE A 49 4.88 -5.97 -0.91
N ARG A 50 6.09 -5.62 -0.45
CA ARG A 50 6.34 -5.28 0.96
C ARG A 50 7.11 -3.97 1.12
N LEU A 51 6.54 -3.07 1.90
CA LEU A 51 7.18 -1.83 2.35
C LEU A 51 7.46 -1.91 3.85
N LYS A 52 8.73 -1.78 4.28
CA LYS A 52 9.12 -1.90 5.70
C LYS A 52 9.98 -0.72 6.16
N LYS A 53 9.58 -0.06 7.26
CA LYS A 53 10.28 1.11 7.83
C LYS A 53 10.45 2.21 6.78
N VAL A 54 9.34 2.76 6.31
CA VAL A 54 9.32 3.84 5.33
C VAL A 54 8.92 5.14 6.03
N GLU A 55 9.73 6.18 5.90
CA GLU A 55 9.50 7.51 6.47
C GLU A 55 9.53 8.56 5.37
N ASN A 56 8.36 8.82 4.78
CA ASN A 56 8.23 9.63 3.58
C ASN A 56 7.06 10.61 3.65
N ASP A 57 7.04 11.64 2.81
CA ASP A 57 5.85 12.50 2.75
C ASP A 57 4.68 11.80 2.04
N LYS A 58 4.94 11.13 0.92
CA LYS A 58 3.91 10.50 0.09
C LYS A 58 4.29 9.08 -0.31
N VAL A 59 3.36 8.14 -0.08
CA VAL A 59 3.42 6.80 -0.67
C VAL A 59 2.19 6.56 -1.53
N GLY A 60 2.41 6.28 -2.81
CA GLY A 60 1.36 6.06 -3.80
C GLY A 60 1.52 4.72 -4.51
N ILE A 61 0.44 3.94 -4.57
CA ILE A 61 0.37 2.68 -5.31
C ILE A 61 -0.80 2.77 -6.28
N LYS A 62 -0.55 2.59 -7.59
CA LYS A 62 -1.54 2.82 -8.65
C LYS A 62 -1.50 1.74 -9.71
N LYS A 63 -2.68 1.18 -10.06
CA LYS A 63 -2.80 0.11 -11.07
C LYS A 63 -1.89 -1.08 -10.71
N VAL A 64 -2.19 -1.74 -9.60
CA VAL A 64 -1.40 -2.87 -9.09
C VAL A 64 -2.30 -4.09 -8.95
N GLY A 65 -1.83 -5.25 -9.39
CA GLY A 65 -2.55 -6.52 -9.34
C GLY A 65 -1.70 -7.62 -8.71
N ASN A 66 -1.92 -7.95 -7.44
CA ASN A 66 -1.02 -8.82 -6.66
C ASN A 66 -1.74 -9.67 -5.59
N ASP A 67 -1.19 -10.83 -5.22
CA ASP A 67 -1.78 -11.61 -4.11
C ASP A 67 -1.71 -10.86 -2.77
N LYS A 68 -0.58 -10.17 -2.51
CA LYS A 68 -0.37 -9.52 -1.21
C LYS A 68 0.37 -8.19 -1.29
N VAL A 69 -0.23 -7.19 -0.65
CA VAL A 69 0.39 -5.88 -0.39
C VAL A 69 0.46 -5.60 1.11
N GLU A 70 1.67 -5.45 1.64
CA GLU A 70 1.89 -5.22 3.07
C GLU A 70 2.76 -3.99 3.34
N ILE A 71 2.27 -3.08 4.18
CA ILE A 71 3.00 -1.90 4.65
C ILE A 71 3.23 -1.99 6.16
N LYS A 72 4.49 -2.16 6.57
CA LYS A 72 4.93 -2.24 7.97
C LYS A 72 5.70 -1.01 8.40
N LYS A 73 5.23 -0.38 9.48
CA LYS A 73 5.88 0.80 10.12
C LYS A 73 6.13 1.91 9.09
N ALA A 74 5.05 2.53 8.64
CA ALA A 74 5.09 3.70 7.77
C ALA A 74 4.83 4.96 8.59
N ARG A 75 5.70 5.97 8.46
CA ARG A 75 5.50 7.29 9.06
C ARG A 75 5.33 8.32 7.95
N ASN A 76 4.18 8.27 7.25
CA ASN A 76 3.98 9.06 6.02
C ASN A 76 2.82 10.05 6.02
N ASN A 77 2.99 11.27 5.48
CA ASN A 77 1.94 12.31 5.54
C ASN A 77 0.69 11.86 4.78
N LYS A 78 0.89 11.13 3.67
CA LYS A 78 -0.18 10.56 2.86
C LYS A 78 0.17 9.17 2.35
N ILE A 79 -0.75 8.22 2.54
CA ILE A 79 -0.70 6.90 1.89
C ILE A 79 -1.94 6.76 1.01
N GLY A 80 -1.70 6.44 -0.27
CA GLY A 80 -2.74 6.34 -1.30
C GLY A 80 -2.66 5.05 -2.10
N MET A 81 -3.78 4.34 -2.22
CA MET A 81 -3.95 3.22 -3.15
C MET A 81 -5.08 3.51 -4.13
N LYS A 82 -4.84 3.32 -5.44
CA LYS A 82 -5.83 3.60 -6.49
C LYS A 82 -5.84 2.53 -7.58
N LYS A 83 -7.02 1.95 -7.86
CA LYS A 83 -7.20 0.87 -8.86
C LYS A 83 -6.27 -0.29 -8.53
N THR A 84 -6.47 -0.93 -7.39
CA THR A 84 -5.66 -2.07 -6.97
C THR A 84 -6.55 -3.29 -6.86
N GLU A 85 -6.09 -4.43 -7.39
CA GLU A 85 -6.77 -5.73 -7.37
C GLU A 85 -5.87 -6.71 -6.63
N ASN A 86 -6.15 -6.97 -5.34
CA ASN A 86 -5.29 -7.83 -4.54
C ASN A 86 -6.08 -8.71 -3.58
N ASP A 87 -5.62 -9.92 -3.29
CA ASP A 87 -6.29 -10.85 -2.36
C ASP A 87 -6.14 -10.41 -0.90
N LYS A 88 -5.00 -9.79 -0.56
CA LYS A 88 -4.71 -9.31 0.81
C LYS A 88 -4.02 -7.95 0.82
N VAL A 89 -4.62 -6.98 1.52
CA VAL A 89 -4.01 -5.66 1.76
C VAL A 89 -3.92 -5.37 3.26
N GLY A 90 -2.70 -5.15 3.75
CA GLY A 90 -2.45 -4.95 5.17
C GLY A 90 -1.60 -3.71 5.47
N ILE A 91 -2.07 -2.88 6.41
CA ILE A 91 -1.28 -1.78 6.99
C ILE A 91 -1.16 -2.01 8.50
N GLU A 92 0.05 -2.35 8.95
CA GLU A 92 0.25 -2.81 10.34
C GLU A 92 0.39 -1.65 11.33
N LYS A 93 1.26 -0.69 11.01
CA LYS A 93 1.54 0.51 11.80
C LYS A 93 1.71 1.68 10.86
N ALA A 94 0.75 2.60 10.88
CA ALA A 94 0.82 3.87 10.18
C ALA A 94 0.67 5.01 11.20
N GLY A 95 1.58 5.98 11.18
CA GLY A 95 1.41 7.23 11.92
C GLY A 95 1.48 8.40 10.98
N LYS A 96 0.36 9.13 10.79
CA LYS A 96 0.22 10.52 10.27
C LYS A 96 -1.16 10.82 9.61
N ASN A 97 -1.37 12.08 9.21
CA ASN A 97 -2.63 12.76 8.87
C ASN A 97 -3.65 12.06 7.93
N LYS A 98 -3.28 11.36 6.84
CA LYS A 98 -4.29 10.81 5.90
C LYS A 98 -3.92 9.47 5.24
N VAL A 99 -4.84 8.49 5.31
CA VAL A 99 -4.79 7.25 4.52
C VAL A 99 -6.04 7.18 3.64
N GLU A 100 -5.85 7.00 2.33
CA GLU A 100 -6.95 6.98 1.36
C GLU A 100 -6.81 5.80 0.39
N MET A 101 -7.87 5.02 0.27
CA MET A 101 -7.97 3.89 -0.65
C MET A 101 -9.17 4.13 -1.58
N LYS A 102 -8.95 4.14 -2.89
CA LYS A 102 -9.99 4.47 -3.89
C LYS A 102 -10.02 3.43 -5.00
N LYS A 103 -11.15 2.74 -5.17
CA LYS A 103 -11.31 1.60 -6.08
C LYS A 103 -10.28 0.51 -5.77
N VAL A 104 -10.51 -0.20 -4.67
CA VAL A 104 -9.71 -1.36 -4.27
C VAL A 104 -10.63 -2.57 -4.40
N GLY A 105 -10.35 -3.47 -5.33
CA GLY A 105 -11.06 -4.75 -5.46
C GLY A 105 -10.16 -5.89 -4.98
N MET A 106 -10.77 -7.02 -4.62
CA MET A 106 -10.07 -8.28 -4.38
C MET A 106 -10.53 -9.26 -5.45
N LYS A 107 -9.63 -10.10 -5.99
CA LYS A 107 -10.06 -11.18 -6.89
C LYS A 107 -10.80 -12.21 -6.04
N LYS A 108 -11.88 -12.82 -6.56
CA LYS A 108 -12.66 -13.85 -5.84
C LYS A 108 -11.75 -15.01 -5.40
N VAL A 109 -11.27 -14.97 -4.17
CA VAL A 109 -10.60 -16.08 -3.49
C VAL A 109 -11.14 -16.15 -2.06
N GLU A 110 -11.21 -17.35 -1.49
CA GLU A 110 -11.87 -17.69 -0.22
C GLU A 110 -11.45 -16.87 1.04
N ASN A 111 -10.48 -15.95 0.90
CA ASN A 111 -9.79 -15.27 2.01
C ASN A 111 -9.54 -13.76 1.79
N ASP A 112 -10.51 -13.02 1.28
CA ASP A 112 -10.39 -11.59 0.96
C ASP A 112 -10.42 -10.69 2.21
N LYS A 113 -9.31 -9.99 2.48
CA LYS A 113 -9.15 -9.14 3.68
C LYS A 113 -8.36 -7.86 3.48
N VAL A 114 -8.98 -6.74 3.87
CA VAL A 114 -8.28 -5.47 4.13
C VAL A 114 -8.23 -5.18 5.63
N GLU A 115 -7.02 -5.07 6.18
CA GLU A 115 -6.81 -4.83 7.61
C GLU A 115 -5.87 -3.64 7.89
N ILE A 116 -6.34 -2.72 8.73
CA ILE A 116 -5.51 -1.65 9.33
C ILE A 116 -5.39 -1.91 10.83
N LYS A 117 -4.22 -2.34 11.29
CA LYS A 117 -4.04 -2.80 12.69
C LYS A 117 -3.84 -1.65 13.67
N LYS A 118 -2.89 -0.75 13.41
CA LYS A 118 -2.61 0.42 14.25
C LYS A 118 -2.43 1.66 13.38
N ALA A 119 -3.34 2.62 13.53
CA ALA A 119 -3.27 3.89 12.83
C ALA A 119 -3.45 5.09 13.78
N ARG A 120 -2.59 6.10 13.65
CA ARG A 120 -2.73 7.41 14.30
C ARG A 120 -2.84 8.47 13.20
N ASN A 121 -4.05 8.68 12.68
CA ASN A 121 -4.29 9.43 11.45
C ASN A 121 -5.50 10.36 11.58
N ASN A 122 -5.50 11.53 10.94
CA ASN A 122 -6.65 12.45 11.00
C ASN A 122 -7.84 11.94 10.18
N LYS A 123 -7.59 11.39 8.98
CA LYS A 123 -8.65 10.86 8.10
C LYS A 123 -8.29 9.52 7.47
N ILE A 124 -9.25 8.59 7.50
CA ILE A 124 -9.17 7.30 6.80
C ILE A 124 -10.40 7.16 5.90
N GLY A 125 -10.17 6.92 4.61
CA GLY A 125 -11.24 6.77 3.61
C GLY A 125 -11.05 5.53 2.74
N MET A 126 -12.09 4.72 2.59
CA MET A 126 -12.20 3.63 1.62
C MET A 126 -13.44 3.87 0.75
N LYS A 127 -13.24 4.08 -0.56
CA LYS A 127 -14.33 4.35 -1.52
C LYS A 127 -14.35 3.30 -2.63
N LYS A 128 -15.45 2.55 -2.72
CA LYS A 128 -15.70 1.44 -3.65
C LYS A 128 -14.75 0.27 -3.40
N THR A 129 -15.16 -0.65 -2.54
CA THR A 129 -14.42 -1.87 -2.21
C THR A 129 -15.31 -3.09 -2.27
N GLU A 130 -14.89 -4.07 -3.07
CA GLU A 130 -15.51 -5.39 -3.23
C GLU A 130 -14.64 -6.40 -2.46
N ASN A 131 -14.84 -6.47 -1.14
CA ASN A 131 -14.02 -7.28 -0.24
C ASN A 131 -14.92 -8.04 0.72
N ASP A 132 -14.57 -9.28 1.05
CA ASP A 132 -15.28 -10.05 2.07
C ASP A 132 -15.13 -9.41 3.45
N LYS A 133 -13.89 -9.17 3.89
CA LYS A 133 -13.58 -8.67 5.23
C LYS A 133 -12.84 -7.32 5.19
N VAL A 134 -13.41 -6.31 5.82
CA VAL A 134 -12.76 -5.01 6.07
C VAL A 134 -12.69 -4.78 7.57
N GLY A 135 -11.47 -4.66 8.11
CA GLY A 135 -11.25 -4.57 9.56
C GLY A 135 -10.29 -3.46 9.95
N MET A 136 -10.60 -2.77 11.05
CA MET A 136 -9.71 -1.80 11.68
C MET A 136 -9.64 -2.03 13.19
N LYS A 137 -8.47 -2.44 13.70
CA LYS A 137 -8.35 -2.89 15.10
C LYS A 137 -8.07 -1.79 16.12
N LYS A 138 -7.11 -0.90 15.87
CA LYS A 138 -6.73 0.18 16.79
C LYS A 138 -6.51 1.48 16.03
N ALA A 139 -7.34 2.48 16.31
CA ALA A 139 -7.32 3.76 15.64
C ALA A 139 -7.45 4.91 16.64
N ARG A 140 -6.53 5.89 16.59
CA ARG A 140 -6.76 7.23 17.13
C ARG A 140 -6.91 8.17 15.95
N LYS A 141 -8.12 8.71 15.71
CA LYS A 141 -8.46 9.46 14.48
C LYS A 141 -9.65 10.39 14.64
N ASN A 142 -9.73 11.40 13.75
CA ASN A 142 -10.81 12.39 13.73
C ASN A 142 -11.98 11.99 12.80
N LYS A 143 -11.72 11.29 11.68
CA LYS A 143 -12.79 10.89 10.73
C LYS A 143 -12.56 9.55 10.03
N VAL A 144 -13.63 8.78 9.86
CA VAL A 144 -13.67 7.48 9.15
C VAL A 144 -14.79 7.50 8.11
N GLU A 145 -14.47 7.13 6.87
CA GLU A 145 -15.47 6.92 5.81
C GLU A 145 -15.18 5.59 5.12
N MET A 146 -16.10 4.63 5.21
CA MET A 146 -16.03 3.34 4.52
C MET A 146 -17.29 3.18 3.68
N LYS A 147 -17.14 2.96 2.37
CA LYS A 147 -18.25 2.62 1.47
C LYS A 147 -17.87 1.35 0.70
N LYS A 148 -18.47 0.22 1.11
CA LYS A 148 -18.60 -0.97 0.27
C LYS A 148 -19.60 -0.65 -0.86
N THR A 149 -19.37 -1.25 -2.02
CA THR A 149 -20.28 -1.27 -3.17
C THR A 149 -20.42 -2.70 -3.60
#